data_AF-A0A6M1LU33-F1
#
_entry.id   AF-A0A6M1LU33-F1
#
_cell.length_a   1.000
_cell.length_b   1.000
_cell.length_c   1.000
_cell.angle_alpha   90.00
_cell.angle_beta   90.00
_cell.angle_gamma   90.00
#
_symmetry.space_group_name_H-M   'P 1'
#
loop_
_entity.id
_entity.type
_entity.pdbx_description
1 polymer ?
#
loop_
_entity_poly.entity_id
_entity_poly.type
_entity_poly.pdbx_seq_one_letter_code
_entity_poly.pdbx_strand_id
1 'polypeptide(L)'
;MWIVFDMAELSQKKPATLQDLFGGTPLQFIVPTTPGGVQIIPNQPPGFDWVDVVDLTLPQVREFAEGCHAETVAGLRVFAEEGPIIRASKLNAAGIANYRHFQGRVTKRTRTITKNRHAFLLGWDDWSTAENQAAGCGHYGVTAATHKSLREFFGLD
;
A
#
# COMPACT_ATOMS: atom_id res chain seq x y z
N MET A 1 19.02 29.67 -11.51
CA MET A 1 18.71 29.14 -12.86
C MET A 1 18.48 27.65 -12.68
N TRP A 2 17.24 27.19 -12.75
CA TRP A 2 16.90 25.78 -12.53
C TRP A 2 16.71 25.14 -13.91
N ILE A 3 17.42 24.05 -14.17
CA ILE A 3 17.26 23.28 -15.40
C ILE A 3 16.23 22.19 -15.09
N VAL A 4 15.05 22.29 -15.69
CA VAL A 4 14.01 21.27 -15.62
C VAL A 4 14.20 20.36 -16.83
N PHE A 5 14.44 19.07 -16.59
CA PHE A 5 14.52 18.07 -17.66
C PHE A 5 13.20 17.30 -17.72
N ASP A 6 12.70 17.09 -18.94
CA ASP A 6 11.61 16.15 -19.20
C ASP A 6 12.16 14.70 -19.25
N MET A 7 11.35 13.73 -18.83
CA MET A 7 11.72 12.30 -18.82
C MET A 7 12.04 11.77 -20.22
N ALA A 8 11.44 12.35 -21.25
CA ALA A 8 11.75 12.05 -22.64
C ALA A 8 13.19 12.46 -23.03
N GLU A 9 13.72 13.54 -22.44
CA GLU A 9 15.07 14.03 -22.71
C GLU A 9 16.13 13.25 -21.92
N LEU A 10 15.80 12.84 -20.68
CA LEU A 10 16.64 11.99 -19.83
C LEU A 10 16.90 10.61 -20.47
N SER A 11 15.88 10.03 -21.12
CA SER A 11 16.00 8.73 -21.80
C SER A 11 16.91 8.76 -23.04
N GLN A 12 17.27 9.94 -23.56
CA GLN A 12 18.14 10.09 -24.73
C GLN A 12 19.60 10.38 -24.35
N LYS A 13 19.92 10.59 -23.07
CA LYS A 13 21.28 10.89 -22.63
C LYS A 13 22.08 9.61 -22.41
N LYS A 14 23.36 9.66 -22.79
CA LYS A 14 24.29 8.54 -22.63
C LYS A 14 24.49 8.24 -21.13
N PRO A 15 24.65 6.96 -20.73
CA PRO A 15 24.76 6.57 -19.32
C PRO A 15 25.85 7.30 -18.54
N ALA A 16 26.98 7.61 -19.20
CA ALA A 16 28.09 8.34 -18.59
C ALA A 16 27.71 9.78 -18.19
N THR A 17 26.83 10.43 -18.96
CA THR A 17 26.35 11.79 -18.66
C THR A 17 25.34 11.80 -17.51
N LEU A 18 24.60 10.70 -17.32
CA LEU A 18 23.69 10.54 -16.18
C LEU A 18 24.49 10.33 -14.88
N GLN A 19 25.58 9.56 -14.92
CA GLN A 19 26.40 9.32 -13.73
C GLN A 19 27.09 10.60 -13.21
N ASP A 20 27.56 11.49 -14.09
CA ASP A 20 28.10 12.80 -13.68
C ASP A 20 27.03 13.75 -13.11
N LEU A 21 25.76 13.60 -13.53
CA LEU A 21 24.63 14.39 -13.04
C LEU A 21 24.16 13.95 -11.64
N PHE A 22 24.36 12.69 -11.27
CA PHE A 22 23.86 12.10 -10.01
C PHE A 22 24.97 11.72 -9.01
N GLY A 23 26.24 11.85 -9.39
CA GLY A 23 27.38 11.28 -8.66
C GLY A 23 27.95 12.09 -7.48
N GLY A 24 27.30 13.16 -7.02
CA GLY A 24 28.01 14.13 -6.17
C GLY A 24 27.22 14.95 -5.16
N THR A 25 26.09 14.46 -4.63
CA THR A 25 25.48 14.89 -3.35
C THR A 25 24.14 14.15 -3.17
N PRO A 26 23.73 13.78 -1.93
CA PRO A 26 22.40 13.23 -1.70
C PRO A 26 21.38 14.36 -1.83
N LEU A 27 20.96 14.64 -3.07
CA LEU A 27 19.81 15.51 -3.31
C LEU A 27 18.57 14.78 -2.80
N GLN A 28 18.04 15.30 -1.70
CA GLN A 28 16.66 15.04 -1.29
C GLN A 28 15.77 15.46 -2.46
N PHE A 29 15.14 14.47 -3.10
CA PHE A 29 14.11 14.72 -4.09
C PHE A 29 12.94 15.42 -3.40
N ILE A 30 12.89 16.74 -3.48
CA ILE A 30 11.66 17.49 -3.23
C ILE A 30 10.84 17.36 -4.52
N VAL A 31 10.03 16.30 -4.58
CA VAL A 31 9.04 16.14 -5.63
C VAL A 31 7.92 17.16 -5.36
N PRO A 32 7.57 18.04 -6.31
CA PRO A 32 6.45 18.94 -6.12
C PRO A 32 5.18 18.12 -5.94
N THR A 33 4.50 18.34 -4.81
CA THR A 33 3.23 17.67 -4.46
C THR A 33 2.14 18.08 -5.44
N THR A 34 1.94 17.28 -6.48
CA THR A 34 0.67 17.20 -7.19
C THR A 34 -0.37 16.66 -6.20
N PRO A 35 -1.56 17.29 -6.05
CA PRO A 35 -2.64 16.70 -5.29
C PRO A 35 -3.12 15.45 -6.04
N GLY A 36 -2.64 14.28 -5.62
CA GLY A 36 -2.86 13.00 -6.32
C GLY A 36 -1.59 12.20 -6.65
N GLY A 37 -0.46 12.47 -5.98
CA GLY A 37 0.79 11.73 -6.20
C GLY A 37 0.65 10.23 -5.95
N VAL A 38 0.92 9.43 -6.99
CA VAL A 38 1.22 8.00 -6.88
C VAL A 38 2.43 7.87 -5.96
N GLN A 39 2.22 7.37 -4.74
CA GLN A 39 3.34 7.01 -3.87
C GLN A 39 3.99 5.74 -4.41
N ILE A 40 5.24 5.84 -4.85
CA ILE A 40 6.06 4.66 -5.10
C ILE A 40 6.41 4.08 -3.74
N ILE A 41 5.78 2.98 -3.35
CA ILE A 41 6.00 2.30 -2.08
C ILE A 41 7.27 1.43 -2.25
N PRO A 42 8.39 1.75 -1.59
CA PRO A 42 9.61 0.95 -1.70
C PRO A 42 9.41 -0.43 -1.08
N ASN A 43 10.04 -1.46 -1.67
CA ASN A 43 10.04 -2.87 -1.22
C ASN A 43 8.71 -3.62 -1.33
N GLN A 44 7.97 -3.42 -2.42
CA GLN A 44 6.79 -4.23 -2.71
C GLN A 44 7.13 -5.54 -3.42
N PRO A 45 6.56 -6.68 -3.00
CA PRO A 45 6.82 -7.95 -3.66
C PRO A 45 6.23 -7.95 -5.08
N PRO A 46 6.94 -8.58 -6.03
CA PRO A 46 6.48 -8.70 -7.41
C PRO A 46 5.16 -9.50 -7.48
N GLY A 47 4.30 -9.15 -8.44
CA GLY A 47 3.04 -9.86 -8.69
C GLY A 47 1.81 -9.31 -7.95
N PHE A 48 1.95 -8.22 -7.21
CA PHE A 48 0.83 -7.50 -6.59
C PHE A 48 0.53 -6.19 -7.33
N ASP A 49 -0.76 -5.89 -7.45
CA ASP A 49 -1.26 -4.58 -7.81
C ASP A 49 -1.27 -3.68 -6.57
N TRP A 50 -0.48 -2.62 -6.63
CA TRP A 50 -0.32 -1.63 -5.57
C TRP A 50 -0.70 -0.22 -6.04
N VAL A 51 -1.34 -0.10 -7.20
CA VAL A 51 -1.76 1.20 -7.73
C VAL A 51 -2.68 1.90 -6.75
N ASP A 52 -2.34 3.15 -6.43
CA ASP A 52 -3.04 4.01 -5.47
C ASP A 52 -3.15 3.44 -4.04
N VAL A 53 -2.36 2.42 -3.69
CA VAL A 53 -2.25 1.98 -2.29
C VAL A 53 -1.51 3.06 -1.49
N VAL A 54 -1.99 3.36 -0.28
CA VAL A 54 -1.45 4.42 0.58
C VAL A 54 -0.96 3.88 1.91
N ASP A 55 0.03 4.56 2.46
CA ASP A 55 0.49 4.33 3.82
C ASP A 55 -0.48 4.97 4.83
N LEU A 56 -0.90 4.19 5.83
CA LEU A 56 -1.58 4.74 7.00
C LEU A 56 -0.61 4.86 8.17
N THR A 57 -0.51 6.08 8.70
CA THR A 57 0.19 6.37 9.96
C THR A 57 -0.62 5.88 11.17
N LEU A 58 0.00 5.72 12.34
CA LEU A 58 -0.71 5.32 13.56
C LEU A 58 -1.94 6.18 13.90
N PRO A 59 -1.90 7.53 13.85
CA PRO A 59 -3.10 8.34 14.08
C PRO A 59 -4.22 8.02 13.09
N GLN A 60 -3.88 7.80 11.82
CA GLN A 60 -4.86 7.43 10.79
C GLN A 60 -5.40 6.02 11.00
N VAL A 61 -4.58 5.07 11.47
CA VAL A 61 -5.04 3.71 11.84
C VAL A 61 -6.02 3.78 13.02
N ARG A 62 -5.76 4.62 14.03
CA ARG A 62 -6.68 4.84 15.16
C ARG A 62 -8.01 5.41 14.67
N GLU A 63 -7.97 6.49 13.89
CA GLU A 63 -9.17 7.08 13.27
C GLU A 63 -9.90 6.07 12.37
N PHE A 64 -9.15 5.22 11.67
CA PHE A 64 -9.70 4.14 10.85
C PHE A 64 -10.51 3.17 11.68
N ALA A 65 -9.91 2.65 12.76
CA ALA A 65 -10.52 1.65 13.62
C ALA A 65 -11.76 2.18 14.36
N GLU A 66 -11.74 3.43 14.83
CA GLU A 66 -12.88 4.06 15.54
C GLU A 66 -14.17 4.09 14.72
N GLY A 67 -14.06 4.26 13.40
CA GLY A 67 -15.21 4.30 12.49
C GLY A 67 -15.55 2.95 11.84
N CYS A 68 -14.90 1.86 12.25
CA CYS A 68 -15.05 0.55 11.65
C CYS A 68 -15.81 -0.43 12.54
N HIS A 69 -16.53 -1.35 11.91
CA HIS A 69 -17.14 -2.46 12.63
C HIS A 69 -16.04 -3.39 13.20
N ALA A 70 -16.33 -4.05 14.33
CA ALA A 70 -15.38 -4.94 15.01
C ALA A 70 -14.79 -6.01 14.08
N GLU A 71 -15.59 -6.54 13.15
CA GLU A 71 -15.18 -7.50 12.13
C GLU A 71 -14.08 -6.92 11.19
N THR A 72 -14.21 -5.67 10.75
CA THR A 72 -13.18 -5.02 9.91
C THR A 72 -11.89 -4.82 10.71
N VAL A 73 -12.02 -4.42 11.98
CA VAL A 73 -10.86 -4.27 12.88
C VAL A 73 -10.17 -5.62 13.12
N ALA A 74 -10.94 -6.69 13.29
CA ALA A 74 -10.41 -8.05 13.38
C ALA A 74 -9.66 -8.45 12.10
N GLY A 75 -10.17 -8.09 10.92
CA GLY A 75 -9.45 -8.28 9.66
C GLY A 75 -8.11 -7.54 9.62
N LEU A 76 -8.07 -6.28 10.08
CA LEU A 76 -6.81 -5.52 10.18
C LEU A 76 -5.81 -6.14 11.16
N ARG A 77 -6.31 -6.75 12.23
CA ARG A 77 -5.48 -7.46 13.21
C ARG A 77 -4.76 -8.66 12.60
N VAL A 78 -5.39 -9.37 11.66
CA VAL A 78 -4.75 -10.47 10.93
C VAL A 78 -3.47 -10.01 10.23
N PHE A 79 -3.48 -8.83 9.59
CA PHE A 79 -2.27 -8.27 8.99
C PHE A 79 -1.21 -7.95 10.05
N ALA A 80 -1.60 -7.41 11.20
CA ALA A 80 -0.65 -7.07 12.27
C ALA A 80 0.04 -8.31 12.87
N GLU A 81 -0.68 -9.44 12.96
CA GLU A 81 -0.21 -10.68 13.56
C GLU A 81 0.57 -11.57 12.58
N GLU A 82 0.08 -11.72 11.34
CA GLU A 82 0.63 -12.67 10.37
C GLU A 82 1.66 -12.04 9.43
N GLY A 83 1.60 -10.73 9.24
CA GLY A 83 2.50 -9.98 8.38
C GLY A 83 1.80 -9.07 7.37
N PRO A 84 2.58 -8.25 6.63
CA PRO A 84 2.03 -7.27 5.69
C PRO A 84 1.26 -7.93 4.54
N ILE A 85 1.52 -9.21 4.25
CA ILE A 85 0.85 -9.95 3.18
C ILE A 85 0.28 -11.22 3.75
N ILE A 86 -1.00 -11.44 3.50
CA ILE A 86 -1.74 -12.59 3.99
C ILE A 86 -2.51 -13.24 2.84
N ARG A 87 -2.73 -14.54 2.94
CA ARG A 87 -3.73 -15.21 2.11
C ARG A 87 -5.12 -14.79 2.55
N ALA A 88 -6.02 -14.50 1.62
CA ALA A 88 -7.38 -14.03 1.95
C ALA A 88 -8.16 -15.04 2.80
N SER A 89 -7.86 -16.34 2.71
CA SER A 89 -8.45 -17.36 3.59
C SER A 89 -8.22 -17.14 5.08
N LYS A 90 -7.14 -16.45 5.47
CA LYS A 90 -6.89 -16.08 6.88
C LYS A 90 -7.92 -15.09 7.42
N LEU A 91 -8.53 -14.29 6.56
CA LEU A 91 -9.61 -13.36 6.95
C LEU A 91 -10.89 -14.11 7.36
N ASN A 92 -11.12 -15.33 6.87
CA ASN A 92 -12.26 -16.15 7.32
C ASN A 92 -12.18 -16.47 8.81
N ALA A 93 -10.96 -16.69 9.34
CA ALA A 93 -10.75 -16.94 10.76
C ALA A 93 -11.10 -15.72 11.63
N ALA A 94 -11.06 -14.51 11.05
CA ALA A 94 -11.51 -13.27 11.67
C ALA A 94 -13.01 -12.97 11.43
N GLY A 95 -13.76 -13.93 10.88
CA GLY A 95 -15.19 -13.79 10.59
C GLY A 95 -15.53 -13.16 9.24
N ILE A 96 -14.52 -12.83 8.42
CA ILE A 96 -14.71 -12.17 7.13
C ILE A 96 -14.83 -13.22 6.03
N ALA A 97 -16.06 -13.67 5.76
CA ALA A 97 -16.35 -14.64 4.70
C ALA A 97 -16.49 -14.01 3.30
N ASN A 98 -16.77 -12.69 3.22
CA ASN A 98 -16.96 -11.97 1.97
C ASN A 98 -15.83 -10.96 1.76
N TYR A 99 -14.78 -11.41 1.07
CA TYR A 99 -13.58 -10.62 0.79
C TYR A 99 -13.86 -9.34 0.00
N ARG A 100 -14.72 -9.42 -1.02
CA ARG A 100 -15.13 -8.25 -1.82
C ARG A 100 -15.81 -7.20 -0.94
N HIS A 101 -16.67 -7.63 -0.03
CA HIS A 101 -17.35 -6.71 0.89
C HIS A 101 -16.36 -6.09 1.89
N PHE A 102 -15.42 -6.87 2.42
CA PHE A 102 -14.34 -6.36 3.26
C PHE A 102 -13.47 -5.32 2.54
N GLN A 103 -12.96 -5.64 1.35
CA GLN A 103 -12.18 -4.71 0.52
C GLN A 103 -12.99 -3.44 0.24
N GLY A 104 -14.27 -3.55 -0.12
CA GLY A 104 -15.13 -2.39 -0.36
C GLY A 104 -15.29 -1.48 0.87
N ARG A 105 -15.47 -2.06 2.07
CA ARG A 105 -15.58 -1.30 3.33
C ARG A 105 -14.26 -0.60 3.66
N VAL A 106 -13.16 -1.32 3.56
CA VAL A 106 -11.82 -0.80 3.83
C VAL A 106 -11.50 0.37 2.90
N THR A 107 -11.66 0.19 1.59
CA THR A 107 -11.42 1.24 0.58
C THR A 107 -12.22 2.50 0.85
N LYS A 108 -13.54 2.39 1.14
CA LYS A 108 -14.37 3.56 1.46
C LYS A 108 -13.82 4.33 2.67
N ARG A 109 -13.41 3.62 3.72
CA ARG A 109 -12.87 4.24 4.93
C ARG A 109 -11.50 4.86 4.69
N THR A 110 -10.60 4.20 3.96
CA THR A 110 -9.29 4.74 3.58
C THR A 110 -9.43 6.08 2.89
N ARG A 111 -10.29 6.16 1.87
CA ARG A 111 -10.55 7.39 1.11
C ARG A 111 -11.13 8.51 1.99
N THR A 112 -11.91 8.13 3.01
CA THR A 112 -12.51 9.09 3.95
C THR A 112 -11.45 9.72 4.85
N ILE A 113 -10.46 8.94 5.29
CA ILE A 113 -9.42 9.39 6.24
C ILE A 113 -8.31 10.14 5.53
N THR A 114 -7.87 9.62 4.38
CA THR A 114 -6.81 10.25 3.60
C THR A 114 -7.30 11.42 2.74
N LYS A 115 -8.62 11.62 2.64
CA LYS A 115 -9.27 12.58 1.72
C LYS A 115 -8.86 12.40 0.26
N ASN A 116 -8.38 11.21 -0.10
CA ASN A 116 -7.97 10.87 -1.45
C ASN A 116 -8.97 9.87 -2.05
N ARG A 117 -9.62 10.25 -3.17
CA ARG A 117 -10.65 9.41 -3.84
C ARG A 117 -10.11 8.15 -4.52
N HIS A 118 -8.81 8.11 -4.77
CA HIS A 118 -8.14 6.99 -5.43
C HIS A 118 -7.50 6.04 -4.42
N ALA A 119 -7.32 6.46 -3.17
CA ALA A 119 -6.61 5.68 -2.16
C ALA A 119 -7.23 4.29 -1.91
N PHE A 120 -6.36 3.29 -1.84
CA PHE A 120 -6.62 1.94 -1.37
C PHE A 120 -5.72 1.61 -0.17
N LEU A 121 -6.20 0.77 0.75
CA LEU A 121 -5.34 0.22 1.81
C LEU A 121 -4.69 -1.11 1.40
N LEU A 122 -5.40 -1.87 0.57
CA LEU A 122 -5.05 -3.23 0.22
C LEU A 122 -4.52 -3.25 -1.21
N GLY A 123 -3.31 -3.77 -1.39
CA GLY A 123 -2.90 -4.38 -2.65
C GLY A 123 -3.40 -5.81 -2.75
N TRP A 124 -3.44 -6.36 -3.96
CA TRP A 124 -3.87 -7.73 -4.22
C TRP A 124 -3.03 -8.35 -5.33
N ASP A 125 -2.91 -9.67 -5.35
CA ASP A 125 -2.25 -10.41 -6.42
C ASP A 125 -3.23 -10.77 -7.55
N ASP A 126 -2.73 -11.46 -8.57
CA ASP A 126 -3.59 -12.04 -9.60
C ASP A 126 -4.29 -13.30 -9.07
N TRP A 127 -5.60 -13.23 -8.86
CA TRP A 127 -6.42 -14.36 -8.37
C TRP A 127 -6.58 -15.46 -9.42
N SER A 128 -6.17 -15.23 -10.67
CA SER A 128 -6.27 -16.20 -11.76
C SER A 128 -5.08 -17.16 -11.85
N THR A 129 -4.05 -16.99 -11.02
CA THR A 129 -2.93 -17.94 -10.95
C THR A 129 -3.40 -19.34 -10.56
N ALA A 130 -2.73 -20.38 -11.06
CA ALA A 130 -3.08 -21.76 -10.75
C ALA A 130 -3.06 -22.06 -9.24
N GLU A 131 -2.13 -21.42 -8.50
CA GLU A 131 -2.06 -21.51 -7.04
C GLU A 131 -3.32 -20.94 -6.37
N ASN A 132 -3.73 -19.73 -6.74
CA ASN A 132 -4.88 -19.05 -6.15
C ASN A 132 -6.20 -19.73 -6.53
N GLN A 133 -6.29 -20.24 -7.76
CA GLN A 133 -7.43 -21.05 -8.20
C GLN A 133 -7.55 -22.34 -7.40
N ALA A 134 -6.43 -23.05 -7.17
CA ALA A 134 -6.42 -24.26 -6.34
C ALA A 134 -6.79 -23.98 -4.87
N ALA A 135 -6.37 -22.83 -4.35
CA ALA A 135 -6.71 -22.39 -2.99
C ALA A 135 -8.12 -21.75 -2.88
N GLY A 136 -8.78 -21.46 -4.00
CA GLY A 136 -10.06 -20.74 -4.06
C GLY A 136 -10.00 -19.29 -3.57
N CYS A 137 -8.81 -18.72 -3.39
CA CYS A 137 -8.61 -17.35 -2.91
C CYS A 137 -7.21 -16.84 -3.25
N GLY A 138 -7.07 -15.52 -3.39
CA GLY A 138 -5.77 -14.86 -3.59
C GLY A 138 -5.18 -14.31 -2.30
N HIS A 139 -4.27 -13.35 -2.45
CA HIS A 139 -3.59 -12.68 -1.36
C HIS A 139 -3.97 -11.20 -1.29
N TYR A 140 -3.94 -10.67 -0.07
CA TYR A 140 -4.03 -9.23 0.19
C TYR A 140 -2.75 -8.76 0.86
N GLY A 141 -2.37 -7.53 0.56
CA GLY A 141 -1.20 -6.89 1.13
C GLY A 141 -1.53 -5.49 1.65
N VAL A 142 -0.93 -5.13 2.77
CA VAL A 142 -0.77 -3.73 3.20
C VAL A 142 0.69 -3.32 3.04
N THR A 143 0.94 -2.03 2.97
CA THR A 143 2.31 -1.52 2.92
C THR A 143 3.08 -1.82 4.21
N ALA A 144 4.41 -1.86 4.13
CA ALA A 144 5.24 -2.08 5.32
C ALA A 144 5.05 -0.99 6.40
N ALA A 145 4.84 0.27 5.99
CA ALA A 145 4.56 1.37 6.90
C ALA A 145 3.20 1.23 7.60
N THR A 146 2.17 0.81 6.86
CA THR A 146 0.86 0.49 7.41
C THR A 146 0.94 -0.69 8.37
N HIS A 147 1.65 -1.76 8.00
CA HIS A 147 1.85 -2.93 8.85
C HIS A 147 2.49 -2.56 10.20
N LYS A 148 3.55 -1.73 10.19
CA LYS A 148 4.16 -1.22 11.42
C LYS A 148 3.15 -0.44 12.28
N SER A 149 2.38 0.46 11.66
CA SER A 149 1.35 1.23 12.37
C SER A 149 0.23 0.35 12.94
N LEU A 150 -0.13 -0.73 12.26
CA LEU A 150 -1.10 -1.72 12.75
C LEU A 150 -0.57 -2.48 13.96
N ARG A 151 0.70 -2.93 13.93
CA ARG A 151 1.32 -3.61 15.06
C ARG A 151 1.37 -2.73 16.31
N GLU A 152 1.77 -1.47 16.16
CA GLU A 152 1.76 -0.50 17.25
C GLU A 152 0.33 -0.23 17.76
N PHE A 153 -0.67 -0.13 16.87
CA PHE A 153 -2.07 0.04 17.25
C PHE A 153 -2.60 -1.12 18.11
N PHE A 154 -2.22 -2.36 17.80
CA PHE A 154 -2.63 -3.56 18.54
C PHE A 154 -1.70 -3.92 19.72
N GLY A 155 -0.65 -3.14 19.98
CA GLY A 155 0.31 -3.40 21.07
C GLY A 155 1.18 -4.64 20.85
N LEU A 156 1.52 -4.93 19.59
CA LEU A 156 2.39 -6.04 19.19
C LEU A 156 3.86 -5.62 19.01
N ASP A 157 4.15 -4.33 19.12
CA ASP A 157 5.49 -3.70 19.06
C ASP A 157 5.68 -2.73 20.24
#